data_AF-A0A957QY00-F1
#
_entry.id   AF-A0A957QY00-F1
#
_cell.length_a   1.000
_cell.length_b   1.000
_cell.length_c   1.000
_cell.angle_alpha   90.00
_cell.angle_beta   90.00
_cell.angle_gamma   90.00
#
_symmetry.space_group_name_H-M   'P 1'
#
loop_
_entity.id
_entity.type
_entity.pdbx_description
1 polymer ?
#
loop_
_entity_poly.entity_id
_entity_poly.type
_entity_poly.pdbx_seq_one_letter_code
_entity_poly.pdbx_strand_id
1 'polypeptide(L)'
;MSVSARRWAVNGDSWRASLAQLRVPAGLALSLWLLLMVFIPISHWTNGLAAVRQLVVYSVILQSLAVFFILQAAWGWWRTLITLLATAGLTLFIEMAGTHTGWLFGAYHYTDHLQPQIGNVPLLIPLAWFMMLPPAWAVA
;
A
#
# COMPACT_ATOMS: atom_id res chain seq x y z
N MET A 1 -8.84 -30.27 -5.66
CA MET A 1 -8.61 -29.20 -6.64
C MET A 1 -7.17 -28.74 -6.51
N SER A 2 -6.28 -29.23 -7.38
CA SER A 2 -4.84 -28.96 -7.29
C SER A 2 -4.55 -27.56 -7.83
N VAL A 3 -4.05 -26.68 -6.97
CA VAL A 3 -3.41 -25.43 -7.40
C VAL A 3 -2.09 -25.84 -8.06
N SER A 4 -2.09 -25.96 -9.38
CA SER A 4 -0.86 -26.19 -10.13
C SER A 4 0.03 -24.96 -9.94
N ALA A 5 1.10 -25.12 -9.18
CA ALA A 5 2.17 -24.14 -9.06
C ALA A 5 2.78 -23.93 -10.46
N ARG A 6 2.27 -22.92 -11.19
CA ARG A 6 2.90 -22.46 -12.42
C ARG A 6 4.24 -21.84 -12.03
N ARG A 7 5.29 -22.64 -12.20
CA ARG A 7 6.69 -22.26 -12.03
C ARG A 7 6.93 -20.98 -12.84
N TRP A 8 7.29 -19.90 -12.16
CA TRP A 8 7.58 -18.59 -12.73
C TRP A 8 8.86 -18.66 -13.59
N ALA A 9 8.77 -19.24 -14.78
CA ALA A 9 9.78 -19.07 -15.81
C ALA A 9 9.69 -17.61 -16.29
N VAL A 10 10.64 -16.78 -15.87
CA VAL A 10 10.76 -15.39 -16.33
C VAL A 10 11.26 -15.43 -17.78
N ASN A 11 10.37 -15.79 -18.70
CA ASN A 11 10.57 -15.53 -20.12
C ASN A 11 10.43 -14.02 -20.35
N GLY A 12 11.18 -13.45 -21.30
CA GLY A 12 11.26 -12.01 -21.55
C GLY A 12 9.92 -11.31 -21.84
N ASP A 13 8.87 -12.07 -22.20
CA ASP A 13 7.52 -11.57 -22.46
C ASP A 13 6.55 -11.69 -21.27
N SER A 14 6.99 -12.26 -20.14
CA SER A 14 6.12 -12.57 -19.00
C SER A 14 5.45 -11.34 -18.38
N TRP A 15 6.14 -10.18 -18.37
CA TRP A 15 5.61 -8.93 -17.83
C TRP A 15 4.45 -8.37 -18.65
N ARG A 16 4.46 -8.53 -19.98
CA ARG A 16 3.35 -8.09 -20.86
C ARG A 16 2.09 -8.87 -20.57
N ALA A 17 2.23 -10.19 -20.38
CA ALA A 17 1.12 -11.05 -20.01
C ALA A 17 0.56 -10.68 -18.62
N SER A 18 1.42 -10.32 -17.66
CA SER A 18 0.99 -9.83 -16.35
C SER A 18 0.23 -8.50 -16.43
N LEU A 19 0.71 -7.54 -17.24
CA LEU A 19 0.00 -6.28 -17.45
C LEU A 19 -1.36 -6.47 -18.13
N ALA A 20 -1.44 -7.39 -19.11
CA ALA A 20 -2.70 -7.71 -19.79
C ALA A 20 -3.75 -8.36 -18.87
N GLN A 21 -3.32 -8.95 -17.75
CA GLN A 21 -4.22 -9.54 -16.74
C GLN A 21 -4.74 -8.52 -15.73
N LEU A 22 -4.21 -7.29 -15.69
CA LEU A 22 -4.69 -6.27 -14.78
C LEU A 22 -6.11 -5.87 -15.14
N ARG A 23 -7.02 -6.05 -14.18
CA ARG A 23 -8.38 -5.52 -14.31
C ARG A 23 -8.32 -3.99 -14.39
N VAL A 24 -9.21 -3.38 -15.16
CA VAL A 24 -9.31 -1.93 -15.34
C VAL A 24 -9.16 -1.13 -14.03
N PRO A 25 -9.88 -1.44 -12.92
CA PRO A 25 -9.74 -0.67 -11.69
C PRO A 25 -8.34 -0.76 -11.07
N ALA A 26 -7.67 -1.92 -11.15
CA ALA A 26 -6.30 -2.09 -10.70
C ALA A 26 -5.32 -1.28 -11.57
N GLY A 27 -5.47 -1.36 -12.89
CA GLY A 27 -4.63 -0.63 -13.85
C GLY A 27 -4.77 0.88 -13.69
N LEU A 28 -5.99 1.40 -13.50
CA LEU A 28 -6.25 2.81 -13.26
C LEU A 28 -5.64 3.29 -11.94
N ALA A 29 -5.89 2.57 -10.83
CA ALA A 29 -5.34 2.93 -9.53
C ALA A 29 -3.81 2.96 -9.56
N LEU A 30 -3.18 1.95 -10.18
CA LEU A 30 -1.73 1.86 -10.32
C LEU A 30 -1.17 2.99 -11.20
N SER A 31 -1.82 3.29 -12.32
CA SER A 31 -1.39 4.35 -13.23
C SER A 31 -1.48 5.73 -12.57
N LEU A 32 -2.59 6.01 -11.88
CA LEU A 32 -2.77 7.26 -11.14
C LEU A 32 -1.77 7.37 -9.99
N TRP A 33 -1.50 6.28 -9.28
CA TRP A 33 -0.48 6.25 -8.24
C TRP A 33 0.91 6.59 -8.78
N LEU A 34 1.31 5.99 -9.90
CA LEU A 34 2.59 6.28 -10.57
C LEU A 34 2.66 7.73 -11.06
N LEU A 35 1.56 8.26 -11.61
CA LEU A 35 1.47 9.67 -11.99
C LEU A 35 1.64 10.60 -10.79
N LEU A 36 1.04 10.27 -9.64
CA LEU A 36 1.25 11.03 -8.41
C LEU A 36 2.69 10.95 -7.92
N MET A 37 3.37 9.81 -8.02
CA MET A 37 4.78 9.69 -7.66
C MET A 37 5.67 10.64 -8.46
N VAL A 38 5.37 10.84 -9.75
CA VAL A 38 6.05 11.84 -10.60
C VAL A 38 5.64 13.26 -10.23
N PHE A 39 4.36 13.48 -9.89
CA PHE A 39 3.83 14.81 -9.63
C PHE A 39 4.20 15.39 -8.26
N ILE A 40 4.37 14.55 -7.23
CA ILE A 40 4.72 14.98 -5.86
C ILE A 40 5.97 15.89 -5.82
N PRO A 41 7.14 15.51 -6.39
CA PRO A 41 8.32 16.38 -6.35
C PRO A 41 8.13 17.69 -7.12
N ILE A 42 7.39 17.66 -8.23
CA ILE A 42 7.05 18.88 -9.00
C ILE A 42 6.20 19.81 -8.14
N SER A 43 5.17 19.27 -7.49
CA SER A 43 4.29 20.03 -6.61
C SER A 43 5.04 20.57 -5.39
N HIS A 44 6.06 19.86 -4.89
CA HIS A 44 6.93 20.37 -3.83
C HIS A 44 7.64 21.66 -4.28
N TRP A 45 8.18 21.69 -5.51
CA TRP A 45 8.89 22.86 -6.05
C TRP A 45 7.98 24.06 -6.31
N THR A 46 6.71 23.82 -6.68
CA THR A 46 5.80 24.90 -7.11
C THR A 46 4.78 25.32 -6.06
N ASN A 47 4.29 24.39 -5.22
CA ASN A 47 3.15 24.58 -4.33
C ASN A 47 3.48 24.39 -2.84
N GLY A 48 4.69 23.92 -2.50
CA GLY A 48 5.17 23.74 -1.14
C GLY A 48 4.60 22.53 -0.38
N LEU A 49 4.90 22.45 0.92
CA LEU A 49 4.71 21.25 1.75
C LEU A 49 3.25 20.85 2.00
N ALA A 50 2.33 21.82 2.03
CA ALA A 50 0.91 21.54 2.26
C ALA A 50 0.29 20.74 1.11
N ALA A 51 0.66 21.08 -0.13
CA ALA A 51 0.22 20.34 -1.32
C ALA A 51 0.82 18.93 -1.35
N VAL A 52 2.12 18.79 -1.04
CA VAL A 52 2.79 17.48 -0.95
C VAL A 52 2.08 16.56 0.02
N ARG A 53 1.68 17.06 1.20
CA ARG A 53 0.96 16.28 2.21
C ARG A 53 -0.32 15.66 1.66
N GLN A 54 -1.15 16.45 0.97
CA GLN A 54 -2.40 15.96 0.37
C GLN A 54 -2.12 14.93 -0.72
N LEU A 55 -1.12 15.18 -1.56
CA LEU A 55 -0.72 14.24 -2.62
C LEU A 55 -0.20 12.91 -2.07
N VAL A 56 0.53 12.93 -0.95
CA VAL A 56 0.98 11.71 -0.26
C VAL A 56 -0.22 10.92 0.26
N VAL A 57 -1.23 11.58 0.85
CA VAL A 57 -2.47 10.92 1.29
C VAL A 57 -3.17 10.24 0.10
N TYR A 58 -3.37 10.97 -1.01
CA TYR A 58 -3.99 10.41 -2.20
C TYR A 58 -3.18 9.26 -2.80
N SER A 59 -1.85 9.38 -2.80
CA SER A 59 -0.96 8.32 -3.24
C SER A 59 -1.14 7.04 -2.42
N VAL A 60 -1.14 7.11 -1.10
CA VAL A 60 -1.33 5.92 -0.24
C VAL A 60 -2.70 5.29 -0.45
N ILE A 61 -3.75 6.10 -0.66
CA ILE A 61 -5.09 5.59 -0.98
C ILE A 61 -5.09 4.84 -2.31
N LEU A 62 -4.52 5.44 -3.37
CA LEU A 62 -4.45 4.81 -4.70
C LEU A 62 -3.63 3.53 -4.69
N GLN A 63 -2.50 3.52 -3.98
CA GLN A 63 -1.70 2.32 -3.75
C GLN A 63 -2.51 1.22 -3.06
N SER A 64 -3.23 1.57 -1.99
CA SER A 64 -4.07 0.64 -1.25
C SER A 64 -5.16 0.04 -2.12
N LEU A 65 -5.80 0.87 -2.96
CA LEU A 65 -6.80 0.43 -3.92
C LEU A 65 -6.21 -0.49 -5.00
N ALA A 66 -5.03 -0.15 -5.53
CA ALA A 66 -4.34 -0.99 -6.51
C ALA A 66 -4.05 -2.38 -5.93
N VAL A 67 -3.47 -2.44 -4.72
CA VAL A 67 -3.22 -3.70 -4.01
C VAL A 67 -4.52 -4.46 -3.78
N PHE A 68 -5.56 -3.79 -3.29
CA PHE A 68 -6.86 -4.40 -3.07
C PHE A 68 -7.42 -5.04 -4.34
N PHE A 69 -7.45 -4.33 -5.48
CA PHE A 69 -8.01 -4.88 -6.72
C PHE A 69 -7.17 -6.01 -7.29
N ILE A 70 -5.83 -5.96 -7.15
CA ILE A 70 -4.93 -7.04 -7.57
C ILE A 70 -5.19 -8.30 -6.74
N LEU A 71 -5.21 -8.18 -5.42
CA LEU A 71 -5.40 -9.32 -4.52
C LEU A 71 -6.84 -9.85 -4.59
N GLN A 72 -7.83 -8.98 -4.71
CA GLN A 72 -9.24 -9.36 -4.88
C GLN A 72 -9.44 -10.20 -6.14
N ALA A 73 -8.76 -9.87 -7.23
CA ALA A 73 -8.79 -10.65 -8.46
C ALA A 73 -8.11 -12.01 -8.31
N ALA A 74 -7.04 -12.10 -7.51
CA ALA A 74 -6.26 -13.32 -7.34
C ALA A 74 -6.84 -14.28 -6.29
N TRP A 75 -7.33 -13.77 -5.17
CA TRP A 75 -7.70 -14.54 -3.98
C TRP A 75 -9.20 -14.51 -3.66
N GLY A 76 -9.95 -13.61 -4.30
CA GLY A 76 -11.35 -13.35 -3.97
C GLY A 76 -11.53 -12.39 -2.80
N TRP A 77 -12.78 -11.97 -2.59
CA TRP A 77 -13.15 -10.89 -1.68
C TRP A 77 -12.76 -11.16 -0.22
N TRP A 78 -13.19 -12.30 0.35
CA TRP A 78 -13.03 -12.59 1.77
C TRP A 78 -11.57 -12.75 2.20
N ARG A 79 -10.77 -13.48 1.43
CA ARG A 79 -9.34 -13.66 1.70
C ARG A 79 -8.62 -12.31 1.69
N THR A 80 -8.92 -11.49 0.67
CA THR A 80 -8.35 -10.14 0.54
C THR A 80 -8.71 -9.27 1.73
N LEU A 81 -9.98 -9.22 2.13
CA LEU A 81 -10.41 -8.42 3.28
C LEU A 81 -9.75 -8.88 4.58
N ILE A 82 -9.71 -10.19 4.85
CA ILE A 82 -9.08 -10.72 6.05
C ILE A 82 -7.60 -10.34 6.09
N THR A 83 -6.87 -10.51 4.97
CA THR A 83 -5.46 -10.15 4.89
C THR A 83 -5.24 -8.65 5.11
N LEU A 84 -6.06 -7.78 4.51
CA LEU A 84 -5.94 -6.33 4.69
C LEU A 84 -6.25 -5.90 6.13
N LEU A 85 -7.31 -6.44 6.73
CA LEU A 85 -7.67 -6.14 8.11
C LEU A 85 -6.61 -6.65 9.10
N ALA A 86 -6.09 -7.86 8.90
CA ALA A 86 -5.01 -8.40 9.71
C ALA A 86 -3.73 -7.54 9.60
N THR A 87 -3.37 -7.14 8.37
CA THR A 87 -2.19 -6.30 8.12
C THR A 87 -2.35 -4.92 8.75
N ALA A 88 -3.52 -4.30 8.57
CA ALA A 88 -3.80 -2.98 9.14
C ALA A 88 -3.82 -3.01 10.67
N GLY A 89 -4.47 -4.02 11.26
CA GLY A 89 -4.53 -4.20 12.71
C GLY A 89 -3.16 -4.47 13.32
N LEU A 90 -2.36 -5.35 12.70
CA LEU A 90 -1.00 -5.63 13.17
C LEU A 90 -0.10 -4.40 13.07
N THR A 91 -0.16 -3.68 11.95
CA THR A 91 0.61 -2.44 11.75
C THR A 91 0.26 -1.42 12.82
N LEU A 92 -1.04 -1.17 13.03
CA LEU A 92 -1.49 -0.20 14.03
C LEU A 92 -1.05 -0.60 15.45
N PHE A 93 -1.19 -1.89 15.79
CA PHE A 93 -0.75 -2.41 17.09
C PHE A 93 0.75 -2.23 17.32
N ILE A 94 1.58 -2.60 16.34
CA ILE A 94 3.03 -2.47 16.41
C ILE A 94 3.45 -1.01 16.49
N GLU A 95 2.87 -0.13 15.67
CA GLU A 95 3.16 1.31 15.69
C GLU A 95 2.76 1.95 17.02
N MET A 96 1.58 1.63 17.56
CA MET A 96 1.15 2.16 18.86
C MET A 96 2.04 1.65 20.00
N ALA A 97 2.43 0.37 19.97
CA ALA A 97 3.39 -0.16 20.93
C ALA A 97 4.75 0.54 20.80
N GLY A 98 5.21 0.78 19.56
CA GLY A 98 6.46 1.46 19.26
C GLY A 98 6.49 2.90 19.75
N THR A 99 5.46 3.70 19.45
CA THR A 99 5.39 5.12 19.84
C THR A 99 5.23 5.31 21.35
N HIS A 100 4.49 4.44 22.03
CA HIS A 100 4.29 4.54 23.48
C HIS A 100 5.49 4.04 24.30
N THR A 101 6.18 3.00 23.83
CA THR A 101 7.29 2.41 24.59
C THR A 101 8.66 2.95 24.18
N GLY A 102 8.79 3.46 22.96
CA GLY A 102 10.06 3.84 22.36
C GLY A 102 11.01 2.68 22.06
N TRP A 103 10.59 1.42 22.28
CA TRP A 103 11.48 0.26 22.21
C TRP A 103 11.73 -0.25 20.78
N LEU A 104 10.70 -0.26 19.93
CA LEU A 104 10.79 -0.85 18.58
C LEU A 104 11.52 0.05 17.58
N PHE A 105 11.19 1.35 17.58
CA PHE A 105 11.70 2.30 16.58
C PHE A 105 12.38 3.53 17.22
N GLY A 106 12.66 3.48 18.53
CA GLY A 106 13.13 4.63 19.29
C GLY A 106 11.99 5.55 19.75
N ALA A 107 12.33 6.60 20.50
CA ALA A 107 11.35 7.60 20.94
C ALA A 107 11.04 8.59 19.82
N TYR A 108 9.82 8.55 19.29
CA TYR A 108 9.29 9.51 18.31
C TYR A 108 7.79 9.70 18.51
N HIS A 109 7.25 10.81 18.02
CA HIS A 109 5.83 11.12 18.08
C HIS A 109 5.34 11.65 16.73
N TYR A 110 4.19 11.17 16.28
CA TYR A 110 3.55 11.70 15.08
C TYR A 110 2.96 13.10 15.36
N THR A 111 3.15 14.01 14.40
CA THR A 111 2.50 15.33 14.42
C THR A 111 1.03 15.23 14.01
N ASP A 112 0.23 16.27 14.31
CA ASP A 112 -1.19 16.36 13.92
C ASP A 112 -1.43 16.57 12.41
N HIS A 113 -0.40 16.47 11.58
CA HIS A 113 -0.51 16.73 10.15
C HIS A 113 -1.21 15.62 9.37
N LEU A 114 -1.10 14.37 9.82
CA LEU A 114 -1.69 13.20 9.15
C LEU A 114 -2.88 12.69 9.96
N GLN A 115 -4.02 13.35 9.79
CA GLN A 115 -5.29 12.94 10.39
C GLN A 115 -6.11 12.11 9.41
N PRO A 116 -6.99 11.21 9.90
CA PRO A 116 -7.24 10.89 11.32
C PRO A 116 -6.17 9.97 11.94
N GLN A 117 -6.01 10.04 13.26
CA GLN A 117 -5.14 9.18 14.06
C GLN A 117 -5.93 8.29 15.04
N ILE A 118 -5.39 7.11 15.36
CA ILE A 118 -5.84 6.26 16.46
C ILE A 118 -4.65 6.04 17.38
N GLY A 119 -4.78 6.42 18.66
CA GLY A 119 -3.71 6.25 19.64
C GLY A 119 -2.40 6.93 19.23
N ASN A 120 -2.48 8.16 18.71
CA ASN A 120 -1.35 8.94 18.18
C ASN A 120 -0.64 8.34 16.95
N VAL A 121 -1.27 7.37 16.27
CA VAL A 121 -0.77 6.78 15.03
C VAL A 121 -1.73 7.12 13.87
N PRO A 122 -1.26 7.77 12.79
CA PRO A 122 -2.09 8.04 11.62
C PRO A 122 -2.64 6.77 10.98
N LEU A 123 -3.93 6.77 10.65
CA LEU A 123 -4.55 5.66 9.89
C LEU A 123 -3.91 5.48 8.50
N LEU A 124 -3.21 6.49 8.01
CA LEU A 124 -2.44 6.42 6.78
C LEU A 124 -1.30 5.38 6.86
N ILE A 125 -0.73 5.15 8.05
CA ILE A 125 0.40 4.22 8.24
C ILE A 125 0.00 2.77 7.95
N PRO A 126 -1.06 2.21 8.57
CA PRO A 126 -1.61 0.90 8.20
C PRO A 126 -1.88 0.72 6.70
N LEU A 127 -2.42 1.75 6.04
CA LEU A 127 -2.72 1.70 4.61
C LEU A 127 -1.45 1.68 3.75
N ALA A 128 -0.43 2.46 4.14
CA ALA A 128 0.85 2.48 3.44
C ALA A 128 1.51 1.10 3.43
N TRP A 129 1.35 0.33 4.51
CA TRP A 129 1.91 -1.03 4.62
C TRP A 129 1.31 -2.05 3.66
N PHE A 130 0.16 -1.79 3.03
CA PHE A 130 -0.40 -2.69 2.03
C PHE A 130 0.52 -2.89 0.82
N MET A 131 1.45 -1.98 0.52
CA MET A 131 2.46 -2.20 -0.53
C MET A 131 3.34 -3.43 -0.30
N MET A 132 3.45 -3.90 0.94
CA MET A 132 4.25 -5.08 1.27
C MET A 132 3.54 -6.39 0.93
N LEU A 133 2.22 -6.37 0.69
CA LEU A 133 1.47 -7.60 0.43
C LEU A 133 1.85 -8.29 -0.89
N PRO A 134 1.98 -7.59 -2.04
CA PRO A 134 2.43 -8.23 -3.27
C PRO A 134 3.83 -8.88 -3.17
N PRO A 135 4.90 -8.21 -2.68
CA PRO A 135 6.20 -8.85 -2.57
C PRO A 135 6.23 -9.96 -1.51
N ALA A 136 5.52 -9.81 -0.38
CA ALA A 136 5.41 -10.88 0.61
C ALA A 136 4.72 -12.13 0.03
N TRP A 137 3.68 -11.94 -0.80
CA TRP A 137 3.03 -13.04 -1.49
C TRP A 137 3.93 -13.71 -2.53
N ALA A 138 4.73 -12.92 -3.26
CA ALA A 138 5.61 -13.44 -4.31
C ALA A 138 6.69 -14.41 -3.79
N VAL A 139 7.04 -14.33 -2.50
CA VAL A 139 8.09 -15.15 -1.87
C VAL A 139 7.56 -16.26 -0.95
N ALA A 140 6.25 -16.29 -0.68
CA ALA A 140 5.59 -17.29 0.16
C ALA A 140 5.31 -18.59 -0.62
#